data_AF-A0A359LPC5-F1
#
_entry.id   AF-A0A359LPC5-F1
#
_cell.length_a   1.000
_cell.length_b   1.000
_cell.length_c   1.000
_cell.angle_alpha   90.00
_cell.angle_beta   90.00
_cell.angle_gamma   90.00
#
_symmetry.space_group_name_H-M   'P 1'
#
loop_
_entity.id
_entity.type
_entity.pdbx_description
1 polymer ?
#
loop_
_entity_poly.entity_id
_entity_poly.type
_entity_poly.pdbx_seq_one_letter_code
_entity_poly.pdbx_strand_id
1 'polypeptide(L)' 'MSDSIRFLLDESRIPKYWYNLAADLPAPPPPPLHPGTLQPLGPDDLAPLFPMSLIQQEVSLDLDFAFQAHFLLD' A
#
# COMPACT_ATOMS: atom_id res chain seq x y z
N MET A 1 -14.75 13.60 34.61
CA MET A 1 -14.19 12.95 33.41
C MET A 1 -15.28 13.01 32.37
N SER A 2 -15.11 13.77 31.29
CA SER A 2 -16.12 13.83 30.23
C SER A 2 -16.03 12.54 29.42
N ASP A 3 -17.04 11.68 29.54
CA ASP A 3 -17.17 10.45 28.74
C ASP A 3 -17.49 10.81 27.29
N SER A 4 -16.50 11.30 26.55
CA SER A 4 -16.63 11.52 25.12
C SER A 4 -16.45 10.20 24.38
N ILE A 5 -17.50 9.76 23.69
CA ILE A 5 -17.50 8.53 22.89
C ILE A 5 -17.08 8.76 21.43
N ARG A 6 -16.85 10.02 21.03
CA ARG A 6 -16.48 10.41 19.67
C ARG A 6 -15.36 11.43 19.70
N PHE A 7 -14.37 11.24 18.84
CA PHE A 7 -13.26 12.16 18.63
C PHE A 7 -13.18 12.48 17.14
N LEU A 8 -13.42 13.73 16.79
CA LEU A 8 -13.25 14.21 15.41
C LEU A 8 -11.83 14.76 15.26
N LEU A 9 -11.19 14.39 14.15
CA LEU A 9 -9.93 14.98 13.74
C LEU A 9 -10.22 16.19 12.86
N ASP A 10 -9.45 17.26 13.04
CA ASP A 10 -9.45 18.36 12.07
C ASP A 10 -8.78 17.92 10.76
N GLU A 11 -9.15 18.57 9.65
CA GLU A 11 -8.62 18.23 8.32
C GLU A 11 -7.09 18.39 8.23
N SER A 12 -6.50 19.27 9.05
CA SER A 12 -5.04 19.44 9.09
C SER A 12 -4.31 18.22 9.65
N ARG A 13 -5.04 17.31 10.31
CA ARG A 13 -4.55 16.00 10.77
C ARG A 13 -4.84 14.84 9.84
N ILE A 14 -5.35 15.08 8.63
CA ILE A 14 -5.42 14.04 7.60
C ILE A 14 -3.98 13.58 7.32
N PRO A 15 -3.69 12.26 7.39
CA PRO A 15 -2.38 11.73 7.04
C PRO A 15 -1.99 12.12 5.61
N LYS A 16 -0.69 12.16 5.31
CA LYS A 16 -0.20 12.50 3.97
C LYS A 16 0.44 11.32 3.25
N TYR A 17 0.59 10.20 3.95
CA TYR A 17 1.32 9.03 3.50
C TYR A 17 0.59 7.75 3.91
N TRP A 18 0.68 6.73 3.04
CA TRP A 18 0.40 5.35 3.38
C TRP A 18 1.61 4.78 4.11
N TYR A 19 1.36 3.98 5.14
CA TYR A 19 2.41 3.26 5.86
C TYR A 19 2.51 1.82 5.33
N ASN A 20 3.71 1.45 4.90
CA ASN A 20 4.01 0.12 4.37
C ASN A 20 4.49 -0.79 5.50
N LEU A 21 3.60 -1.62 6.04
CA LEU A 21 3.93 -2.56 7.10
C LEU A 21 5.04 -3.55 6.68
N ALA A 22 5.15 -3.88 5.39
CA ALA A 22 6.14 -4.86 4.92
C ALA A 22 7.59 -4.41 5.18
N ALA A 23 7.83 -3.10 5.24
CA ALA A 23 9.15 -2.52 5.52
C ALA A 23 9.65 -2.82 6.95
N ASP A 24 8.73 -3.07 7.90
CA ASP A 24 9.06 -3.34 9.30
C ASP A 24 8.99 -4.83 9.66
N LEU A 25 8.65 -5.70 8.70
CA LEU A 25 8.64 -7.14 8.95
C LEU A 25 10.08 -7.68 9.10
N PRO A 26 10.32 -8.66 9.99
CA PRO A 26 11.65 -9.24 10.20
C PRO A 26 12.20 -9.95 8.96
N ALA A 27 11.31 -10.37 8.06
CA ALA A 27 11.62 -10.86 6.73
C ALA A 27 10.46 -10.48 5.79
N PRO A 28 10.71 -10.26 4.49
CA PRO A 28 9.65 -9.94 3.54
C PRO A 28 8.68 -11.13 3.40
N PRO A 29 7.39 -10.87 3.14
CA PRO A 29 6.44 -11.93 2.82
C PRO A 29 6.89 -12.67 1.56
N PRO A 30 6.63 -13.99 1.47
CA PRO A 30 6.95 -14.73 0.26
C PRO A 30 6.18 -14.14 -0.93
N PRO A 31 6.78 -14.11 -2.13
CA PRO A 31 6.10 -13.57 -3.31
C PRO A 31 4.87 -14.42 -3.65
N PRO A 32 3.80 -13.81 -4.18
CA PRO A 32 2.66 -14.54 -4.69
C PRO A 32 3.08 -15.43 -5.87
N LEU A 33 2.42 -16.58 -6.02
CA LEU A 33 2.74 -17.55 -7.06
C LEU A 33 1.81 -17.41 -8.27
N HIS A 34 2.37 -17.61 -9.47
CA HIS A 34 1.59 -17.66 -10.69
C HIS A 34 0.70 -18.92 -10.69
N PRO A 35 -0.61 -18.82 -10.92
CA PRO A 35 -1.55 -19.93 -10.73
C PRO A 35 -1.31 -21.12 -11.67
N GLY A 36 -0.74 -20.87 -12.86
CA GLY A 36 -0.40 -21.92 -13.83
C GLY A 36 0.95 -22.62 -13.59
N THR A 37 2.01 -21.90 -13.24
CA THR A 37 3.38 -22.43 -13.15
C THR A 37 3.81 -22.73 -11.72
N LEU A 38 3.09 -22.18 -10.73
CA LEU A 38 3.41 -22.20 -9.31
C LEU A 38 4.81 -21.62 -8.99
N GLN A 39 5.35 -20.79 -9.88
CA GLN A 39 6.57 -20.03 -9.66
C GLN A 39 6.24 -18.62 -9.14
N PRO A 40 7.17 -17.95 -8.45
CA PRO A 40 6.99 -16.55 -8.04
C PRO A 40 6.59 -15.64 -9.21
N LEU A 41 5.61 -14.76 -8.99
CA LEU A 41 5.18 -13.76 -9.98
C LEU A 41 6.27 -12.71 -10.19
N GLY A 42 6.49 -12.35 -11.45
CA GLY A 42 7.24 -11.15 -11.83
C GLY A 42 6.32 -9.96 -12.14
N PRO A 43 6.87 -8.75 -12.31
CA PRO A 43 6.11 -7.57 -12.71
C PRO A 43 5.35 -7.74 -14.04
N ASP A 44 5.93 -8.47 -15.00
CA ASP A 44 5.32 -8.70 -16.31
C ASP A 44 4.06 -9.59 -16.23
N ASP A 45 3.98 -10.47 -15.23
CA ASP A 45 2.77 -11.27 -14.99
C ASP A 45 1.61 -10.42 -14.45
N LEU A 46 1.92 -9.27 -13.83
CA LEU A 46 0.96 -8.35 -13.22
C LEU A 46 0.56 -7.20 -14.15
N ALA A 47 1.41 -6.85 -15.11
CA ALA A 47 1.19 -5.73 -16.05
C ALA A 47 -0.14 -5.78 -16.83
N PRO A 48 -0.69 -6.95 -17.20
CA PRO A 48 -2.01 -7.01 -17.84
C PRO A 48 -3.18 -6.71 -16.89
N LEU A 49 -2.98 -6.81 -15.57
CA LEU A 49 -4.02 -6.71 -14.54
C LEU A 49 -4.01 -5.36 -13.82
N PHE A 50 -2.83 -4.77 -13.66
CA PHE A 50 -2.63 -3.59 -12.82
C PHE A 50 -1.83 -2.50 -13.54
N PRO A 51 -2.13 -1.22 -13.27
CA PRO A 51 -1.25 -0.12 -13.63
C PRO A 51 0.14 -0.28 -13.02
N MET A 52 1.17 0.17 -13.75
CA MET A 52 2.57 0.09 -13.30
C MET A 52 2.80 0.73 -11.92
N SER A 53 2.07 1.80 -11.59
CA SER A 53 2.17 2.46 -10.28
C SER A 53 1.73 1.57 -9.12
N LEU A 54 0.73 0.69 -9.30
CA LEU A 54 0.31 -0.26 -8.27
C LEU A 54 1.29 -1.43 -8.15
N ILE A 55 1.82 -1.91 -9.29
CA ILE A 55 2.85 -2.96 -9.31
C ILE A 55 4.11 -2.48 -8.57
N GLN A 56 4.51 -1.22 -8.76
CA GLN A 56 5.63 -0.62 -8.05
C GLN A 56 5.40 -0.52 -6.54
N GLN A 57 4.17 -0.23 -6.11
CA GLN A 57 3.84 -0.21 -4.68
C GLN A 57 3.95 -1.61 -4.05
N GLU A 58 3.47 -2.64 -4.73
CA GLU A 58 3.50 -4.03 -4.25
C GLU A 58 4.93 -4.54 -4.00
N VAL A 59 5.89 -4.11 -4.83
CA VAL A 59 7.30 -4.55 -4.73
C VAL A 59 8.20 -3.56 -3.99
N SER A 60 7.66 -2.46 -3.48
CA SER A 60 8.46 -1.44 -2.82
C SER A 60 8.82 -1.80 -1.38
N LEU A 61 10.03 -1.38 -0.99
CA LEU A 61 10.59 -1.53 0.35
C LEU A 61 10.61 -0.20 1.13
N ASP A 62 10.04 0.86 0.55
CA ASP A 62 9.95 2.15 1.24
C ASP A 62 8.95 2.05 2.41
N LEU A 63 9.26 2.74 3.51
CA LEU A 63 8.44 2.75 4.72
C LEU A 63 7.09 3.43 4.49
N ASP A 64 7.05 4.46 3.65
CA ASP A 64 5.86 5.23 3.39
C ASP A 64 5.75 5.67 1.92
N PHE A 65 4.51 5.90 1.47
CA PHE A 65 4.21 6.41 0.14
C PHE A 65 3.32 7.62 0.26
N ALA A 66 3.70 8.73 -0.37
CA ALA A 66 2.83 9.91 -0.41
C ALA A 66 1.49 9.56 -1.04
N PHE A 67 0.40 10.07 -0.49
CA PHE A 67 -0.90 9.96 -1.13
C PHE A 67 -0.83 10.59 -2.53
N GLN A 68 -1.08 9.79 -3.57
CA GLN A 68 -1.19 10.34 -4.91
C GLN A 68 -2.40 11.28 -4.92
N ALA A 69 -2.16 12.56 -5.15
CA ALA A 69 -3.18 13.61 -5.17
C ALA A 69 -4.30 13.37 -6.21
N HIS A 70 -4.13 12.39 -7.10
CA HIS A 70 -5.15 11.98 -8.07
C HIS A 70 -6.35 11.26 -7.44
N PHE A 71 -6.23 10.73 -6.21
CA PHE A 71 -7.34 10.09 -5.49
C PHE A 71 -8.23 11.07 -4.70
N LEU A 72 -7.87 12.35 -4.63
CA LEU A 72 -8.53 13.34 -3.78
C LEU A 72 -9.38 14.36 -4.57
N LEU A 73 -9.64 14.11 -5.85
CA LEU A 73 -10.40 15.03 -6.74
C LEU A 73 -11.65 14.41 -7.37
N ASP A 74 -12.09 13.23 -6.90
CA ASP A 74 -13.39 12.64 -7.23
C ASP A 74 -14.29 12.59 -5.98
#